data_AF-A0A382JLH1-F1
#
_entry.id   AF-A0A382JLH1-F1
#
_cell.length_a   1.000
_cell.length_b   1.000
_cell.length_c   1.000
_cell.angle_alpha   90.00
_cell.angle_beta   90.00
_cell.angle_gamma   90.00
#
_symmetry.space_group_name_H-M   'P 1'
#
loop_
_entity.id
_entity.type
_entity.pdbx_description
1 polymer ?
#
loop_
_entity_poly.entity_id
_entity_poly.type
_entity_poly.pdbx_seq_one_letter_code
_entity_poly.pdbx_strand_id
1 'polypeptide(L)'
;MSNESKEIGMKTLKHATLVFFSLVALLISFYSLGQDSVDLEDEDERIAYSLGANIGQNLVAQELIEGIDVQIFVAGMLDAFSDDLKLQPAEMMAAIQNYMERQADADQLALSENLTMSAEFLEQNSQNDGVVTLDSGLQYLVLESGPEGGASPTP
;
A
#
# COMPACT_ATOMS: atom_id res chain seq x y z
N MET A 1 17.38 59.26 34.67
CA MET A 1 17.91 58.31 33.66
C MET A 1 17.22 56.94 33.63
N SER A 2 16.25 56.63 34.51
CA SER A 2 15.64 55.27 34.58
C SER A 2 14.43 55.03 33.65
N ASN A 3 13.78 56.06 33.12
CA ASN A 3 12.51 55.89 32.39
C ASN A 3 12.69 55.84 30.86
N GLU A 4 13.54 56.70 30.29
CA GLU A 4 13.82 56.70 28.84
C GLU A 4 14.53 55.43 28.37
N SER A 5 15.46 54.87 29.16
CA SER A 5 16.13 53.61 28.81
C SER A 5 15.16 52.41 28.81
N LYS A 6 14.13 52.42 29.66
CA LYS A 6 13.06 51.40 29.66
C LYS A 6 12.11 51.58 28.48
N GLU A 7 11.81 52.82 28.12
CA GLU A 7 10.93 53.12 26.99
C GLU A 7 11.56 52.76 25.64
N ILE A 8 12.86 53.03 25.46
CA ILE A 8 13.62 52.64 24.27
C ILE A 8 13.71 51.11 24.16
N GLY A 9 14.05 50.41 25.26
CA GLY A 9 14.11 48.95 25.27
C GLY A 9 12.76 48.27 24.99
N MET A 10 11.66 48.84 25.47
CA MET A 10 10.32 48.33 25.21
C MET A 10 9.85 48.61 23.77
N LYS A 11 10.29 49.72 23.16
CA LYS A 11 10.07 49.99 21.73
C LYS A 11 10.85 49.00 20.88
N THR A 12 12.15 48.78 21.11
CA THR A 12 12.95 47.83 20.34
C THR A 12 12.45 46.39 20.47
N LEU A 13 11.99 45.99 21.66
CA LEU A 13 11.41 44.67 21.90
C LEU A 13 10.09 44.46 21.16
N LYS A 14 9.22 45.49 21.09
CA LYS A 14 7.96 45.44 20.33
C LYS A 14 8.17 45.37 18.81
N HIS A 15 9.18 46.06 18.28
CA HIS A 15 9.49 45.98 16.85
C HIS A 15 10.10 44.61 16.50
N ALA A 16 10.95 44.06 17.37
CA ALA A 16 11.54 42.73 17.18
C ALA A 16 10.48 41.61 17.21
N THR A 17 9.50 41.66 18.12
CA THR A 17 8.39 40.70 18.13
C THR A 17 7.45 40.86 16.93
N LEU A 18 7.22 42.09 16.46
CA LEU A 18 6.38 42.34 15.29
C LEU A 18 7.03 41.81 13.99
N VAL A 19 8.36 41.94 13.86
CA VAL A 19 9.14 41.37 12.74
C VAL A 19 9.21 39.84 12.80
N PHE A 20 9.34 39.26 14.00
CA PHE A 20 9.32 37.80 14.15
C PHE A 20 7.94 37.21 13.81
N PHE A 21 6.86 37.86 14.25
CA PHE A 21 5.49 37.42 13.95
C PHE A 21 5.16 37.54 12.46
N SER A 22 5.65 38.58 11.77
CA SER A 22 5.48 38.70 10.31
C SER A 22 6.32 37.68 9.53
N LEU A 23 7.51 37.32 10.02
CA LEU A 23 8.34 36.28 9.39
C LEU A 23 7.69 34.88 9.53
N VAL A 24 7.11 34.59 10.70
CA VAL A 24 6.37 33.35 10.95
C VAL A 24 5.07 33.31 10.12
N ALA A 25 4.36 34.42 10.00
CA ALA A 25 3.18 34.51 9.13
C ALA A 25 3.52 34.32 7.65
N LEU A 26 4.67 34.86 7.18
CA LEU A 26 5.15 34.65 5.81
C LEU A 26 5.51 33.16 5.55
N LEU A 27 6.11 32.49 6.54
CA LEU A 27 6.41 31.06 6.46
C LEU A 27 5.14 30.21 6.45
N ILE A 28 4.10 30.54 7.23
CA ILE A 28 2.81 29.83 7.25
C ILE A 28 2.05 30.03 5.93
N SER A 29 2.08 31.23 5.34
CA SER A 29 1.48 31.48 4.03
C SER A 29 2.17 30.71 2.89
N PHE A 30 3.47 30.42 3.03
CA PHE A 30 4.19 29.53 2.10
C PHE A 30 3.76 28.06 2.22
N TYR A 31 3.33 27.60 3.40
CA TYR A 31 2.78 26.25 3.57
C TYR A 31 1.39 26.09 2.93
N SER A 32 0.65 27.18 2.72
CA SER A 32 -0.72 27.13 2.18
C SER A 32 -0.82 27.29 0.65
N LEU A 33 0.30 27.50 -0.04
CA LEU A 33 0.37 27.68 -1.50
C LEU A 33 0.62 26.37 -2.27
N GLY A 34 0.59 25.21 -1.58
CA GLY A 34 0.91 23.90 -2.17
C GLY A 34 -0.26 22.91 -2.20
N GLN A 35 -1.50 23.38 -2.20
CA GLN A 35 -2.64 22.51 -2.49
C GLN A 35 -2.91 22.57 -4.00
N ASP A 36 -2.22 21.71 -4.76
CA ASP A 36 -2.64 21.34 -6.12
C ASP A 36 -3.98 20.60 -5.96
N SER A 37 -5.07 21.34 -5.90
CA SER A 37 -6.40 20.77 -6.02
C SER A 37 -6.58 20.37 -7.48
N VAL A 38 -6.76 19.07 -7.73
CA VAL A 38 -7.17 18.57 -9.05
C VAL A 38 -8.50 19.22 -9.41
N ASP A 39 -8.50 20.11 -10.40
CA ASP A 39 -9.69 20.74 -10.95
C ASP A 39 -10.30 19.82 -12.01
N LEU A 40 -11.19 18.95 -11.54
CA LEU A 40 -11.92 18.03 -12.42
C LEU A 40 -13.04 18.73 -13.22
N GLU A 41 -13.12 20.06 -13.23
CA GLU A 41 -13.96 20.81 -14.20
C GLU A 41 -13.20 21.09 -15.50
N ASP A 42 -11.86 21.14 -15.46
CA ASP A 42 -11.01 21.26 -16.65
C ASP A 42 -10.88 19.91 -17.38
N GLU A 43 -11.05 19.92 -18.71
CA GLU A 43 -11.04 18.68 -19.50
C GLU A 43 -9.65 18.05 -19.58
N ASP A 44 -8.59 18.86 -19.65
CA ASP A 44 -7.22 18.35 -19.73
C ASP A 44 -6.81 17.72 -18.39
N GLU A 45 -7.16 18.33 -17.27
CA GLU A 45 -6.94 17.76 -15.93
C GLU A 45 -7.71 16.45 -15.72
N ARG A 46 -8.96 16.38 -16.19
CA ARG A 46 -9.75 15.13 -16.15
C ARG A 46 -9.12 14.02 -16.98
N ILE A 47 -8.59 14.34 -18.16
CA ILE A 47 -7.89 13.36 -19.01
C ILE A 47 -6.64 12.84 -18.27
N ALA A 48 -5.81 13.73 -17.74
CA ALA A 48 -4.60 13.37 -16.99
C ALA A 48 -4.91 12.50 -15.77
N TYR A 49 -5.91 12.89 -14.97
CA TYR A 49 -6.38 12.10 -13.82
C TYR A 49 -6.86 10.71 -14.24
N SER A 50 -7.66 10.63 -15.31
CA SER A 50 -8.23 9.36 -15.79
C SER A 50 -7.14 8.40 -16.27
N LEU A 51 -6.10 8.90 -16.94
CA LEU A 51 -4.94 8.11 -17.36
C LEU A 51 -4.19 7.53 -16.14
N GLY A 52 -3.85 8.39 -15.18
CA GLY A 52 -3.17 7.97 -13.95
C GLY A 52 -4.00 6.95 -13.14
N ALA A 53 -5.30 7.21 -12.99
CA ALA A 53 -6.22 6.31 -12.29
C ALA A 53 -6.32 4.95 -13.01
N ASN A 54 -6.39 4.92 -14.34
CA ASN A 54 -6.42 3.67 -15.09
C ASN A 54 -5.15 2.85 -14.90
N ILE A 55 -3.96 3.49 -14.95
CA ILE A 55 -2.69 2.82 -14.69
C ILE A 55 -2.66 2.28 -13.25
N GLY A 56 -2.99 3.11 -12.26
CA GLY A 56 -3.01 2.72 -10.85
C GLY A 56 -3.97 1.55 -10.57
N GLN A 57 -5.19 1.59 -11.13
CA GLN A 57 -6.15 0.49 -11.00
C GLN A 57 -5.62 -0.81 -11.60
N ASN A 58 -4.94 -0.76 -12.75
CA ASN A 58 -4.31 -1.95 -13.33
C ASN A 58 -3.18 -2.51 -12.45
N LEU A 59 -2.41 -1.65 -11.78
CA LEU A 59 -1.36 -2.10 -10.86
C LEU A 59 -1.93 -2.76 -9.60
N VAL A 60 -3.02 -2.21 -9.05
CA VAL A 60 -3.76 -2.81 -7.93
C VAL A 60 -4.35 -4.16 -8.32
N ALA A 61 -4.98 -4.24 -9.50
CA ALA A 61 -5.61 -5.48 -9.98
C ALA A 61 -4.60 -6.62 -10.23
N GLN A 62 -3.33 -6.28 -10.46
CA GLN A 62 -2.23 -7.23 -10.62
C GLN A 62 -1.42 -7.42 -9.33
N GLU A 63 -1.84 -6.81 -8.21
CA GLU A 63 -1.17 -6.88 -6.91
C GLU A 63 0.30 -6.39 -6.93
N LEU A 64 0.66 -5.59 -7.94
CA LEU A 64 2.05 -5.14 -8.16
C LEU A 64 2.51 -4.02 -7.23
N ILE A 65 1.59 -3.41 -6.48
CA ILE A 65 1.87 -2.33 -5.53
C ILE A 65 1.91 -2.81 -4.08
N GLU A 66 1.61 -4.08 -3.82
CA GLU A 66 1.65 -4.61 -2.46
C GLU A 66 3.11 -4.64 -1.96
N GLY A 67 3.36 -4.02 -0.81
CA GLY A 67 4.72 -3.87 -0.28
C GLY A 67 5.60 -2.84 -1.01
N ILE A 68 5.06 -2.07 -1.97
CA ILE A 68 5.76 -0.99 -2.66
C ILE A 68 5.45 0.37 -2.00
N ASP A 69 6.48 1.19 -1.80
CA ASP A 69 6.28 2.59 -1.41
C ASP A 69 5.79 3.40 -2.62
N VAL A 70 4.50 3.72 -2.61
CA VAL A 70 3.83 4.46 -3.69
C VAL A 70 4.46 5.84 -3.92
N GLN A 71 4.98 6.50 -2.89
CA GLN A 71 5.62 7.81 -3.06
C GLN A 71 6.92 7.69 -3.86
N ILE A 72 7.72 6.65 -3.58
CA ILE A 72 8.96 6.37 -4.33
C ILE A 72 8.65 5.92 -5.76
N PHE A 73 7.60 5.10 -5.94
CA PHE A 73 7.13 4.71 -7.27
C PHE A 73 6.73 5.92 -8.12
N VAL A 74 5.92 6.83 -7.56
CA VAL A 74 5.51 8.06 -8.26
C VAL A 74 6.71 8.97 -8.52
N ALA A 75 7.65 9.10 -7.58
CA ALA A 75 8.89 9.84 -7.82
C ALA A 75 9.68 9.29 -9.01
N GLY A 76 9.84 7.96 -9.12
CA GLY A 76 10.48 7.34 -10.27
C GLY A 76 9.74 7.56 -11.60
N MET A 77 8.41 7.59 -11.57
CA MET A 77 7.59 7.92 -12.75
C MET A 77 7.76 9.38 -13.19
N LEU A 78 7.81 10.31 -12.24
CA LEU A 78 8.06 11.73 -12.51
C LEU A 78 9.48 11.96 -13.06
N ASP A 79 10.48 11.29 -12.48
CA ASP A 79 11.88 11.33 -12.95
C ASP A 79 12.01 10.75 -14.37
N ALA A 80 11.20 9.75 -14.73
CA ALA A 80 11.16 9.22 -16.09
C ALA A 80 10.56 10.21 -17.10
N PHE A 81 9.55 10.98 -16.71
CA PHE A 81 8.97 12.03 -17.57
C PHE A 81 9.92 13.21 -17.79
N SER A 82 10.81 13.48 -16.83
CA SER A 82 11.77 14.58 -16.88
C SER A 82 13.16 14.18 -17.38
N ASP A 83 13.38 12.90 -17.70
CA ASP A 83 14.70 12.33 -18.08
C ASP A 83 15.77 12.55 -16.99
N ASP A 84 15.35 12.53 -15.71
CA ASP A 84 16.19 12.69 -14.51
C ASP A 84 16.22 11.40 -13.66
N LEU A 85 16.23 10.25 -14.34
CA LEU A 85 16.27 8.95 -13.69
C LEU A 85 17.50 8.80 -12.80
N LYS A 86 17.26 8.45 -11.54
CA LYS A 86 18.30 8.31 -10.50
C LYS A 86 19.09 7.01 -10.58
N LEU A 87 18.61 6.05 -11.37
CA LEU A 87 19.24 4.74 -11.56
C LEU A 87 19.52 4.50 -13.03
N GLN A 88 20.65 3.85 -13.31
CA GLN A 88 20.97 3.42 -14.66
C GLN A 88 20.06 2.26 -15.09
N PRO A 89 19.81 2.07 -16.40
CA PRO A 89 18.94 1.01 -16.89
C PRO A 89 19.29 -0.40 -16.37
N ALA A 90 20.58 -0.71 -16.26
CA ALA A 90 21.05 -1.99 -15.73
C ALA A 90 20.70 -2.19 -14.24
N GLU A 91 20.75 -1.13 -13.45
CA GLU A 91 20.43 -1.17 -12.02
C GLU A 91 18.93 -1.35 -11.80
N MET A 92 18.09 -0.67 -12.61
CA MET A 92 16.64 -0.86 -12.58
C MET A 92 16.25 -2.30 -12.94
N MET A 93 16.85 -2.86 -13.99
CA MET A 93 16.59 -4.25 -14.39
C MET A 93 17.02 -5.24 -13.29
N ALA A 94 18.18 -5.02 -12.66
CA ALA A 94 18.63 -5.85 -11.55
C ALA A 94 17.70 -5.77 -10.34
N ALA A 95 17.19 -4.58 -10.01
CA ALA A 95 16.24 -4.38 -8.92
C ALA A 95 14.91 -5.11 -9.18
N ILE A 96 14.36 -5.01 -10.40
CA ILE A 96 13.13 -5.71 -10.80
C ILE A 96 13.34 -7.23 -10.74
N GLN A 97 14.46 -7.73 -11.24
CA GLN A 97 14.78 -9.16 -11.21
C GLN A 97 14.86 -9.69 -9.77
N ASN A 98 15.51 -8.95 -8.88
CA ASN A 98 15.58 -9.31 -7.47
C ASN A 98 14.21 -9.29 -6.77
N TYR A 99 13.35 -8.31 -7.12
CA TYR A 99 11.98 -8.29 -6.63
C TYR A 99 11.19 -9.53 -7.06
N MET A 100 11.28 -9.94 -8.33
CA MET A 100 10.63 -11.15 -8.82
C MET A 100 11.13 -12.43 -8.16
N GLU A 101 12.45 -12.54 -7.93
CA GLU A 101 13.05 -13.67 -7.21
C GLU A 101 12.52 -13.76 -5.77
N ARG A 102 12.47 -12.64 -5.06
CA ARG A 102 11.92 -12.57 -3.70
C ARG A 102 10.45 -12.97 -3.62
N GLN A 103 9.65 -12.61 -4.63
CA GLN A 103 8.25 -13.04 -4.66
C GLN A 103 8.11 -14.54 -4.91
N ALA A 104 8.90 -15.10 -5.84
CA ALA A 104 8.91 -16.53 -6.08
C ALA A 104 9.32 -17.33 -4.82
N ASP A 105 10.31 -16.84 -4.08
CA ASP A 105 10.74 -17.45 -2.82
C ASP A 105 9.64 -17.37 -1.74
N ALA A 106 8.94 -16.23 -1.66
CA ALA A 106 7.82 -16.03 -0.73
C ALA A 106 6.64 -16.97 -1.05
N ASP A 107 6.27 -17.10 -2.33
CA ASP A 107 5.22 -18.01 -2.78
C ASP A 107 5.58 -19.47 -2.48
N GLN A 108 6.84 -19.85 -2.69
CA GLN A 108 7.31 -21.20 -2.39
C GLN A 108 7.26 -21.49 -0.88
N LEU A 109 7.64 -20.52 -0.05
CA LEU A 109 7.55 -20.65 1.40
C LEU A 109 6.09 -20.78 1.85
N ALA A 110 5.20 -19.90 1.37
CA ALA A 110 3.78 -19.94 1.69
C ALA A 110 3.13 -21.28 1.28
N LEU A 111 3.50 -21.82 0.11
CA LEU A 111 3.05 -23.15 -0.32
C LEU A 111 3.53 -24.25 0.65
N SER A 112 4.81 -24.23 1.03
CA SER A 112 5.38 -25.21 1.97
C SER A 112 4.70 -25.17 3.34
N GLU A 113 4.45 -23.97 3.86
CA GLU A 113 3.71 -23.77 5.11
C GLU A 113 2.28 -24.27 4.99
N ASN A 114 1.60 -23.96 3.88
CA ASN A 114 0.24 -24.41 3.64
C ASN A 114 0.12 -25.93 3.55
N LEU A 115 1.06 -26.60 2.88
CA LEU A 115 1.12 -28.06 2.83
C LEU A 115 1.28 -28.68 4.23
N THR A 116 2.13 -28.08 5.06
CA THR A 116 2.36 -28.53 6.43
C THR A 116 1.09 -28.34 7.27
N MET A 117 0.51 -27.15 7.27
CA MET A 117 -0.73 -26.85 8.01
C MET A 117 -1.91 -27.70 7.54
N SER A 118 -2.02 -27.96 6.24
CA SER A 118 -3.07 -28.80 5.68
C SER A 118 -2.92 -30.27 6.11
N ALA A 119 -1.69 -30.79 6.15
CA ALA A 119 -1.43 -32.14 6.62
C ALA A 119 -1.79 -32.29 8.11
N GLU A 120 -1.36 -31.35 8.95
CA GLU A 120 -1.69 -31.32 10.38
C GLU A 120 -3.20 -31.21 10.62
N PHE A 121 -3.88 -30.35 9.86
CA PHE A 121 -5.34 -30.21 9.94
C PHE A 121 -6.05 -31.52 9.58
N LEU A 122 -5.66 -32.19 8.49
CA LEU A 122 -6.27 -33.45 8.09
C LEU A 122 -6.00 -34.55 9.11
N GLU A 123 -4.79 -34.64 9.66
CA GLU A 123 -4.49 -35.59 10.73
C GLU A 123 -5.37 -35.35 11.96
N GLN A 124 -5.49 -34.10 12.39
CA GLN A 124 -6.31 -33.75 13.56
C GLN A 124 -7.81 -33.94 13.28
N ASN A 125 -8.29 -33.60 12.09
CA ASN A 125 -9.69 -33.70 11.72
C ASN A 125 -10.15 -35.16 11.60
N SER A 126 -9.27 -36.07 11.18
CA SER A 126 -9.57 -37.50 11.11
C SER A 126 -9.90 -38.13 12.48
N GLN A 127 -9.49 -37.48 13.56
CA GLN A 127 -9.71 -37.92 14.93
C GLN A 127 -11.03 -37.40 15.52
N ASN A 128 -11.74 -36.51 14.81
CA ASN A 128 -13.01 -35.95 15.27
C ASN A 128 -14.14 -36.98 15.13
N ASP A 129 -15.07 -36.97 16.10
CA ASP A 129 -16.19 -37.90 16.12
C ASP A 129 -17.07 -37.77 14.87
N GLY A 130 -17.38 -38.93 14.26
CA GLY A 130 -18.22 -39.02 13.06
C GLY A 130 -17.50 -38.70 11.75
N VAL A 131 -16.25 -38.23 11.77
CA VAL A 131 -15.46 -38.02 10.56
C VAL A 131 -15.03 -39.37 9.99
N VAL A 132 -15.28 -39.57 8.70
CA VAL A 132 -14.90 -40.76 7.94
C VAL A 132 -13.81 -40.36 6.95
N THR A 133 -12.69 -41.09 6.98
CA THR A 133 -11.58 -40.94 6.03
C THR A 133 -11.62 -42.06 5.00
N LEU A 134 -11.57 -41.70 3.71
CA LEU A 134 -11.51 -42.63 2.59
C LEU A 134 -10.06 -42.92 2.17
N ASP A 135 -9.84 -44.01 1.42
CA ASP A 135 -8.51 -44.38 0.88
C ASP A 135 -7.90 -43.30 -0.03
N SER A 136 -8.73 -42.43 -0.62
CA SER A 136 -8.29 -41.28 -1.41
C SER A 136 -7.70 -40.14 -0.58
N GLY A 137 -7.79 -40.20 0.75
CA GLY A 137 -7.48 -39.11 1.67
C GLY A 137 -8.63 -38.12 1.89
N LEU A 138 -9.76 -38.29 1.20
CA LEU A 138 -10.94 -37.46 1.42
C LEU A 138 -11.54 -37.75 2.80
N GLN A 139 -11.87 -36.69 3.54
CA GLN A 139 -12.55 -36.77 4.83
C GLN A 139 -13.94 -36.13 4.72
N TYR A 140 -14.96 -36.78 5.29
CA TYR A 140 -16.31 -36.24 5.34
C TYR A 140 -17.01 -36.55 6.67
N LEU A 141 -17.99 -35.72 7.03
CA LEU A 141 -18.89 -35.91 8.16
C LEU A 141 -20.32 -35.85 7.64
N VAL A 142 -21.10 -36.90 7.88
CA VAL A 142 -22.53 -36.91 7.52
C VAL A 142 -23.30 -36.19 8.62
N LEU A 143 -23.80 -34.99 8.33
CA LEU A 143 -24.63 -34.23 9.26
C LEU A 143 -26.08 -34.74 9.28
N GLU A 144 -26.62 -35.02 8.10
CA GLU A 144 -27.97 -35.56 7.92
C GLU A 144 -27.97 -36.49 6.69
N SER A 145 -28.53 -37.68 6.86
CA SER A 145 -28.71 -38.64 5.76
C SER A 145 -30.04 -38.40 5.05
N GLY A 146 -30.03 -38.53 3.73
CA GLY A 146 -31.27 -38.55 2.94
C GLY A 146 -32.17 -39.75 3.29
N PRO A 147 -33.40 -39.78 2.74
CA PRO A 147 -34.35 -40.86 2.99
C PRO A 147 -33.75 -42.24 2.68
N GLU A 148 -34.10 -43.24 3.49
CA GLU A 148 -33.69 -44.62 3.24
C GLU A 148 -34.22 -45.08 1.87
N GLY A 149 -33.31 -45.57 1.01
CA GLY A 149 -33.64 -45.94 -0.37
C GLY A 149 -33.72 -44.77 -1.36
N GLY A 150 -33.35 -43.55 -0.96
CA GLY A 150 -33.22 -42.40 -1.85
C GLY A 150 -32.13 -42.63 -2.93
N ALA A 151 -32.33 -42.03 -4.11
CA ALA A 151 -31.34 -42.11 -5.18
C ALA A 151 -30.05 -41.37 -4.78
N SER A 152 -28.90 -42.02 -4.96
CA SER A 152 -27.58 -41.40 -4.79
C SER A 152 -27.03 -40.94 -6.15
N PRO A 153 -26.25 -39.84 -6.22
CA PRO A 153 -25.58 -39.43 -7.44
C PRO A 153 -24.68 -40.56 -7.97
N THR A 154 -24.88 -40.95 -9.22
CA THR A 154 -23.95 -41.80 -9.95
C THR A 154 -22.95 -40.91 -10.70
N PRO A 155 -21.73 -41.39 -10.97
CA PRO A 155 -20.74 -40.67 -11.78
C PRO A 155 -21.28 -40.17 -13.12
#